data_AF-A0A0A6UJQ9-F1
#
_entry.id   AF-A0A0A6UJQ9-F1
#
_cell.length_a   1.000
_cell.length_b   1.000
_cell.length_c   1.000
_cell.angle_alpha   90.00
_cell.angle_beta   90.00
_cell.angle_gamma   90.00
#
_symmetry.space_group_name_H-M   'P 1'
#
loop_
_entity.id
_entity.type
_entity.pdbx_description
1 polymer ?
#
loop_
_entity_poly.entity_id
_entity_poly.type
_entity_poly.pdbx_seq_one_letter_code
_entity_poly.pdbx_strand_id
1 'polypeptide(L)'
;MPMTGPLLRHLIRSVPWWPFAAAMALALLVQYPVWSSPEPQSGTALFGLRLAAAVLGAAAGFALPDLMASTVVTPIARWRVQWLRLAVLLVPSALAWVVLHAVVRSAGGPAFTWPVDFVILQAAVCGLLPVAAAALGARYRDDPSGALLGPAAQGAAVVVSLFFTDSSSPWPAPVSTGWTPAQQSWPVVLVLVLAVLVVANRERAAPR
;
A
#
# COMPACT_ATOMS: atom_id res chain seq x y z
N MET A 1 10.66 -28.30 13.87
CA MET A 1 9.91 -29.06 12.85
C MET A 1 9.57 -28.15 11.67
N PRO A 2 10.07 -28.43 10.45
CA PRO A 2 9.94 -27.55 9.29
C PRO A 2 8.66 -27.86 8.50
N MET A 3 7.49 -27.45 9.01
CA MET A 3 6.22 -27.49 8.25
C MET A 3 5.91 -26.17 7.54
N THR A 4 6.85 -25.22 7.50
CA THR A 4 6.66 -23.89 6.91
C THR A 4 6.66 -23.90 5.37
N GLY A 5 7.45 -24.78 4.75
CA GLY A 5 7.56 -24.90 3.28
C GLY A 5 6.25 -25.20 2.54
N PRO A 6 5.47 -26.24 2.92
CA PRO A 6 4.23 -26.58 2.22
C PRO A 6 3.14 -25.50 2.39
N LEU A 7 3.06 -24.86 3.55
CA LEU A 7 2.12 -23.75 3.81
C LEU A 7 2.44 -22.54 2.93
N LEU A 8 3.71 -22.12 2.86
CA LEU A 8 4.11 -20.99 2.05
C LEU A 8 3.81 -21.21 0.56
N ARG A 9 4.08 -22.41 0.04
CA ARG A 9 3.79 -22.77 -1.36
C ARG A 9 2.30 -22.72 -1.67
N HIS A 10 1.46 -23.21 -0.75
CA HIS A 10 0.01 -23.14 -0.91
C HIS A 10 -0.48 -21.69 -0.93
N LEU A 11 0.02 -20.87 0.00
CA LEU A 11 -0.34 -19.45 0.06
C LEU A 11 0.03 -18.71 -1.23
N ILE A 12 1.26 -18.88 -1.72
CA ILE A 12 1.73 -18.27 -2.98
C ILE A 12 0.84 -18.65 -4.17
N ARG A 13 0.35 -19.89 -4.23
CA ARG A 13 -0.55 -20.34 -5.30
C ARG A 13 -1.97 -19.79 -5.17
N SER A 14 -2.42 -19.53 -3.95
CA SER A 14 -3.76 -18.99 -3.70
C SER A 14 -3.87 -17.49 -4.02
N VAL A 15 -2.74 -16.79 -4.16
CA VAL A 15 -2.73 -15.36 -4.47
C VAL A 15 -3.15 -15.12 -5.92
N PRO A 16 -4.16 -14.26 -6.16
CA PRO A 16 -4.41 -13.77 -7.51
C PRO A 16 -3.24 -12.85 -7.92
N TRP A 17 -2.39 -13.29 -8.84
CA TRP A 17 -1.22 -12.52 -9.30
C TRP A 17 -1.58 -11.41 -10.28
N TRP A 18 -2.74 -11.49 -10.92
CA TRP A 18 -3.19 -10.51 -11.92
C TRP A 18 -3.34 -9.07 -11.39
N PRO A 19 -3.86 -8.79 -10.17
CA PRO A 19 -3.93 -7.42 -9.63
C PRO A 19 -2.54 -6.87 -9.36
N PHE A 20 -1.60 -7.71 -8.93
CA PHE A 20 -0.22 -7.31 -8.72
C PHE A 20 0.48 -6.99 -10.03
N ALA A 21 0.29 -7.79 -11.08
CA ALA A 21 0.81 -7.50 -12.41
C ALA A 21 0.23 -6.20 -12.97
N ALA A 22 -1.09 -5.99 -12.85
CA ALA A 22 -1.77 -4.76 -13.27
C ALA A 22 -1.27 -3.54 -12.47
N ALA A 23 -1.08 -3.70 -11.16
CA ALA A 23 -0.55 -2.66 -10.30
C ALA A 23 0.89 -2.28 -10.65
N MET A 24 1.73 -3.27 -10.95
CA MET A 24 3.10 -3.04 -11.41
C MET A 24 3.12 -2.28 -12.74
N ALA A 25 2.31 -2.70 -13.71
CA ALA A 25 2.18 -2.00 -14.99
C ALA A 25 1.72 -0.56 -14.80
N LEU A 26 0.71 -0.32 -13.95
CA LEU A 26 0.24 1.03 -13.65
C LEU A 26 1.28 1.86 -12.91
N ALA A 27 1.99 1.28 -11.94
CA ALA A 27 3.08 1.93 -11.21
C ALA A 27 4.20 2.38 -12.16
N LEU A 28 4.58 1.55 -13.14
CA LEU A 28 5.56 1.91 -14.17
C LEU A 28 5.02 2.99 -15.11
N LEU A 29 3.76 2.85 -15.58
CA LEU A 29 3.13 3.79 -16.51
C LEU A 29 3.07 5.21 -15.94
N VAL A 30 2.76 5.34 -14.64
CA VAL A 30 2.66 6.63 -13.98
C VAL A 30 4.02 7.32 -13.85
N GLN A 31 5.12 6.56 -13.88
CA GLN A 31 6.49 7.12 -13.89
C GLN A 31 6.98 7.49 -15.30
N TYR A 32 6.27 7.11 -16.35
CA TYR A 32 6.67 7.38 -17.74
C TYR A 32 7.04 8.86 -18.00
N PRO A 33 6.29 9.87 -17.53
CA PRO A 33 6.64 11.28 -17.76
C PRO A 33 8.00 11.68 -17.17
N VAL A 34 8.43 11.02 -16.09
CA VAL A 34 9.72 11.29 -15.45
C VAL A 34 10.87 10.79 -16.33
N TRP A 35 10.66 9.70 -17.06
CA TRP A 35 11.70 9.09 -17.91
C TRP A 35 11.73 9.68 -19.32
N SER A 36 10.59 10.13 -19.84
CA SER A 36 10.48 10.66 -21.19
C SER A 36 10.79 12.16 -21.29
N SER A 37 10.72 12.88 -20.17
CA SER A 37 10.97 14.33 -20.15
C SER A 37 12.46 14.62 -19.90
N PRO A 38 13.11 15.47 -20.71
CA PRO A 38 14.49 15.88 -20.46
C PRO A 38 14.64 16.72 -19.18
N GLU A 39 13.56 17.36 -18.73
CA GLU A 39 13.51 18.14 -17.49
C GLU A 39 12.31 17.68 -16.66
N PRO A 40 12.45 16.59 -15.88
CA PRO A 40 11.34 16.00 -15.15
C PRO A 40 10.87 16.92 -14.03
N GLN A 41 9.57 17.25 -14.04
CA GLN A 41 8.97 18.09 -13.01
C GLN A 41 8.89 17.35 -11.68
N SER A 42 9.38 18.01 -10.64
CA SER A 42 9.49 17.44 -9.30
C SER A 42 8.12 17.00 -8.73
N GLY A 43 7.09 17.83 -8.89
CA GLY A 43 5.73 17.50 -8.43
C GLY A 43 5.17 16.24 -9.07
N THR A 44 5.38 16.06 -10.38
CA THR A 44 4.89 14.90 -11.15
C THR A 44 5.54 13.60 -10.69
N ALA A 45 6.86 13.61 -10.49
CA ALA A 45 7.58 12.43 -10.02
C ALA A 45 7.13 11.97 -8.63
N LEU A 46 6.96 12.91 -7.71
CA LEU A 46 6.54 12.62 -6.35
C LEU A 46 5.05 12.24 -6.26
N PHE A 47 4.17 12.84 -7.07
CA PHE A 47 2.80 12.36 -7.24
C PHE A 47 2.78 10.92 -7.78
N GLY A 48 3.61 10.63 -8.78
CA GLY A 48 3.72 9.31 -9.35
C GLY A 48 4.17 8.25 -8.34
N LEU A 49 5.15 8.59 -7.48
CA LEU A 49 5.62 7.67 -6.43
C LEU A 49 4.54 7.38 -5.38
N ARG A 50 3.74 8.39 -5.01
CA ARG A 50 2.58 8.20 -4.11
C ARG A 50 1.53 7.29 -4.74
N LEU A 51 1.23 7.49 -6.02
CA LEU A 51 0.26 6.66 -6.75
C LEU A 51 0.79 5.23 -6.93
N ALA A 52 2.07 5.06 -7.24
CA ALA A 52 2.70 3.75 -7.30
C ALA A 52 2.57 3.00 -5.97
N ALA A 53 2.86 3.66 -4.84
CA ALA A 53 2.67 3.07 -3.51
C ALA A 53 1.22 2.67 -3.26
N ALA A 54 0.27 3.55 -3.60
CA ALA A 54 -1.15 3.33 -3.45
C ALA A 54 -1.65 2.11 -4.22
N VAL A 55 -1.28 1.99 -5.50
CA VAL A 55 -1.73 0.90 -6.37
C VAL A 55 -1.06 -0.43 -5.98
N LEU A 56 0.24 -0.43 -5.65
CA LEU A 56 0.95 -1.62 -5.16
C LEU A 56 0.42 -2.09 -3.80
N GLY A 57 0.03 -1.16 -2.93
CA GLY A 57 -0.65 -1.46 -1.67
C GLY A 57 -2.05 -2.03 -1.89
N ALA A 58 -2.84 -1.45 -2.80
CA ALA A 58 -4.15 -1.97 -3.16
C ALA A 58 -4.08 -3.39 -3.70
N ALA A 59 -3.10 -3.69 -4.56
CA ALA A 59 -2.83 -5.06 -5.02
C ALA A 59 -2.50 -6.02 -3.88
N ALA A 60 -1.69 -5.58 -2.89
CA ALA A 60 -1.39 -6.40 -1.72
C ALA A 60 -2.65 -6.73 -0.90
N GLY A 61 -3.64 -5.82 -0.85
CA GLY A 61 -4.94 -6.06 -0.24
C GLY A 61 -5.73 -7.22 -0.86
N PHE A 62 -5.56 -7.50 -2.16
CA PHE A 62 -6.22 -8.62 -2.84
C PHE A 62 -5.67 -10.00 -2.45
N ALA A 63 -4.53 -10.09 -1.75
CA ALA A 63 -4.04 -11.36 -1.20
C ALA A 63 -4.73 -11.76 0.12
N LEU A 64 -5.55 -10.88 0.71
CA LEU A 64 -6.17 -11.12 2.01
C LEU A 64 -7.35 -12.10 1.96
N PRO A 65 -8.29 -12.05 0.99
CA PRO A 65 -9.35 -13.03 0.88
C PRO A 65 -8.79 -14.45 0.68
N ASP A 66 -9.34 -15.42 1.42
CA ASP A 66 -8.95 -16.82 1.28
C ASP A 66 -9.90 -17.62 0.41
N LEU A 67 -9.54 -17.72 -0.88
CA LEU A 67 -10.29 -18.51 -1.86
C LEU A 67 -10.19 -20.03 -1.63
N MET A 68 -9.25 -20.50 -0.78
CA MET A 68 -9.03 -21.93 -0.50
C MET A 68 -9.33 -22.31 0.96
N ALA A 69 -9.97 -21.42 1.73
CA ALA A 69 -10.26 -21.62 3.15
C ALA A 69 -11.00 -22.93 3.46
N SER A 70 -11.85 -23.40 2.53
CA SER A 70 -12.62 -24.64 2.67
C SER A 70 -11.78 -25.92 2.56
N THR A 71 -10.52 -25.83 2.15
CA THR A 71 -9.67 -26.99 1.84
C THR A 71 -8.63 -27.30 2.92
N VAL A 72 -8.47 -26.44 3.93
CA VAL A 72 -7.44 -26.58 4.96
C VAL A 72 -8.05 -27.12 6.27
N VAL A 73 -7.68 -28.35 6.62
CA VAL A 73 -8.20 -29.08 7.80
C VAL A 73 -7.43 -28.73 9.10
N THR A 74 -6.30 -28.02 9.01
CA THR A 74 -5.47 -27.73 10.17
C THR A 74 -5.89 -26.46 10.90
N PRO A 75 -6.11 -26.51 12.23
CA PRO A 75 -6.50 -25.33 13.01
C PRO A 75 -5.28 -24.42 13.20
N ILE A 76 -5.08 -23.49 12.27
CA ILE A 76 -4.07 -22.42 12.39
C ILE A 76 -4.77 -21.14 12.84
N ALA A 77 -4.19 -20.45 13.83
CA ALA A 77 -4.67 -19.16 14.28
C ALA A 77 -4.78 -18.17 13.11
N ARG A 78 -5.97 -17.57 12.93
CA ARG A 78 -6.30 -16.66 11.82
C ARG A 78 -5.26 -15.55 11.64
N TRP A 79 -4.82 -14.95 12.75
CA TRP A 79 -3.86 -13.84 12.71
C TRP A 79 -2.57 -14.24 12.00
N ARG A 80 -2.03 -15.44 12.25
CA ARG A 80 -0.79 -15.91 11.61
C ARG A 80 -0.94 -16.05 10.11
N VAL A 81 -2.04 -16.65 9.66
CA VAL A 81 -2.32 -16.86 8.23
C VAL A 81 -2.50 -15.51 7.54
N GLN A 82 -3.23 -14.59 8.15
CA GLN A 82 -3.53 -13.27 7.59
C GLN A 82 -2.26 -12.41 7.46
N TRP A 83 -1.39 -12.40 8.48
CA TRP A 83 -0.08 -11.73 8.41
C TRP A 83 0.85 -12.36 7.38
N LEU A 84 0.87 -13.69 7.28
CA LEU A 84 1.70 -14.40 6.30
C LEU A 84 1.24 -14.10 4.86
N ARG A 85 -0.07 -14.11 4.60
CA ARG A 85 -0.67 -13.72 3.32
C ARG A 85 -0.34 -12.29 2.96
N LEU A 86 -0.49 -11.39 3.92
CA LEU A 86 -0.16 -9.99 3.72
C LEU A 86 1.32 -9.84 3.33
N ALA A 87 2.23 -10.52 4.03
CA ALA A 87 3.66 -10.47 3.74
C ALA A 87 4.01 -10.95 2.32
N VAL A 88 3.31 -11.95 1.78
CA VAL A 88 3.57 -12.51 0.43
C VAL A 88 3.49 -11.45 -0.67
N LEU A 89 2.55 -10.49 -0.59
CA LEU A 89 2.48 -9.39 -1.56
C LEU A 89 3.02 -8.06 -1.04
N LEU A 90 2.91 -7.78 0.26
CA LEU A 90 3.37 -6.50 0.81
C LEU A 90 4.89 -6.34 0.67
N VAL A 91 5.67 -7.41 0.88
CA VAL A 91 7.13 -7.39 0.73
C VAL A 91 7.55 -7.11 -0.73
N PRO A 92 7.10 -7.87 -1.75
CA PRO A 92 7.46 -7.55 -3.13
C PRO A 92 6.91 -6.20 -3.59
N SER A 93 5.73 -5.77 -3.13
CA SER A 93 5.22 -4.40 -3.38
C SER A 93 6.16 -3.34 -2.82
N ALA A 94 6.63 -3.50 -1.57
CA ALA A 94 7.58 -2.56 -0.96
C ALA A 94 8.92 -2.54 -1.72
N LEU A 95 9.46 -3.70 -2.09
CA LEU A 95 10.69 -3.79 -2.89
C LEU A 95 10.53 -3.12 -4.25
N ALA A 96 9.43 -3.38 -4.95
CA ALA A 96 9.14 -2.75 -6.23
C ALA A 96 9.08 -1.22 -6.10
N TRP A 97 8.41 -0.72 -5.06
CA TRP A 97 8.35 0.71 -4.80
C TRP A 97 9.72 1.31 -4.48
N VAL A 98 10.56 0.64 -3.68
CA VAL A 98 11.93 1.09 -3.37
C VAL A 98 12.77 1.18 -4.63
N VAL A 99 12.67 0.20 -5.53
CA VAL A 99 13.35 0.22 -6.83
C VAL A 99 12.86 1.40 -7.68
N LEU A 100 11.54 1.61 -7.77
CA LEU A 100 10.97 2.75 -8.49
C LEU A 100 11.47 4.09 -7.91
N HIS A 101 11.46 4.23 -6.59
CA HIS A 101 11.97 5.42 -5.91
C HIS A 101 13.45 5.67 -6.23
N ALA A 102 14.28 4.63 -6.21
CA ALA A 102 15.70 4.74 -6.56
C ALA A 102 15.89 5.19 -8.02
N VAL A 103 15.16 4.59 -8.96
CA VAL A 103 15.23 4.91 -10.39
C VAL A 103 14.76 6.35 -10.66
N VAL A 104 13.62 6.75 -10.09
CA VAL A 104 13.07 8.11 -10.22
C VAL A 104 14.03 9.14 -9.64
N ARG A 105 14.62 8.86 -8.48
CA ARG A 105 15.60 9.74 -7.85
C ARG A 105 16.88 9.87 -8.68
N SER A 106 17.36 8.77 -9.26
CA SER A 106 18.53 8.83 -10.15
C SER A 106 18.26 9.60 -11.44
N ALA A 107 17.04 9.53 -11.97
CA ALA A 107 16.65 10.24 -13.19
C ALA A 107 16.48 11.75 -12.96
N GLY A 108 15.95 12.18 -11.82
CA GLY A 108 15.80 13.60 -11.48
C GLY A 108 17.08 14.28 -10.98
N GLY A 109 18.06 13.51 -10.52
CA GLY A 109 19.36 14.02 -10.07
C GLY A 109 19.25 15.10 -8.99
N PRO A 110 20.07 16.18 -9.04
CA PRO A 110 20.08 17.23 -8.01
C PRO A 110 18.81 18.10 -7.99
N ALA A 111 17.95 18.03 -9.02
CA ALA A 111 16.71 18.80 -9.06
C ALA A 111 15.67 18.31 -8.05
N PHE A 112 15.77 17.06 -7.59
CA PHE A 112 14.85 16.48 -6.60
C PHE A 112 15.41 16.68 -5.19
N THR A 113 14.98 17.76 -4.54
CA THR A 113 15.46 18.19 -3.22
C THR A 113 14.63 17.68 -2.04
N TRP A 114 13.70 16.76 -2.26
CA TRP A 114 12.76 16.34 -1.21
C TRP A 114 13.44 15.50 -0.12
N PRO A 115 13.02 15.65 1.15
CA PRO A 115 13.47 14.78 2.23
C PRO A 115 13.04 13.33 1.98
N VAL A 116 13.98 12.38 2.05
CA VAL A 116 13.72 10.96 1.76
C VAL A 116 12.68 10.39 2.73
N ASP A 117 12.83 10.71 4.01
CA ASP A 117 11.95 10.22 5.08
C ASP A 117 10.51 10.66 4.88
N PHE A 118 10.31 11.86 4.33
CA PHE A 118 9.00 12.38 4.00
C PHE A 118 8.34 11.57 2.87
N VAL A 119 9.08 11.27 1.80
CA VAL A 119 8.57 10.48 0.67
C VAL A 119 8.26 9.05 1.12
N ILE A 120 9.13 8.45 1.95
CA ILE A 120 8.91 7.11 2.52
C ILE A 120 7.65 7.09 3.40
N LEU A 121 7.47 8.08 4.27
CA LEU A 121 6.31 8.16 5.14
C LEU A 121 5.01 8.25 4.33
N GLN A 122 4.98 9.11 3.31
CA GLN A 122 3.82 9.23 2.43
C GLN A 122 3.54 7.94 1.67
N ALA A 123 4.58 7.30 1.14
CA ALA A 123 4.44 6.02 0.47
C ALA A 123 3.94 4.91 1.40
N ALA A 124 4.43 4.87 2.64
CA ALA A 124 3.98 3.91 3.65
C ALA A 124 2.49 4.10 3.93
N VAL A 125 2.03 5.33 4.14
CA VAL A 125 0.60 5.61 4.37
C VAL A 125 -0.24 5.30 3.14
N CYS A 126 0.17 5.75 1.95
CA CYS A 126 -0.52 5.46 0.69
C CYS A 126 -0.62 3.96 0.41
N GLY A 127 0.43 3.20 0.69
CA GLY A 127 0.45 1.75 0.47
C GLY A 127 -0.31 0.97 1.54
N LEU A 128 -0.21 1.37 2.81
CA LEU A 128 -0.84 0.64 3.92
C LEU A 128 -2.33 0.97 4.09
N LEU A 129 -2.79 2.16 3.69
CA LEU A 129 -4.21 2.54 3.77
C LEU A 129 -5.13 1.55 3.04
N PRO A 130 -4.93 1.21 1.75
CA PRO A 130 -5.78 0.26 1.05
C PRO A 130 -5.63 -1.17 1.62
N VAL A 131 -4.45 -1.52 2.13
CA VAL A 131 -4.21 -2.80 2.82
C VAL A 131 -5.04 -2.90 4.09
N ALA A 132 -5.05 -1.86 4.93
CA ALA A 132 -5.81 -1.81 6.17
C ALA A 132 -7.32 -1.87 5.90
N ALA A 133 -7.79 -1.15 4.88
CA ALA A 133 -9.19 -1.20 4.46
C ALA A 133 -9.60 -2.57 3.90
N ALA A 134 -8.74 -3.21 3.09
CA ALA A 134 -8.98 -4.57 2.60
C ALA A 134 -8.96 -5.60 3.75
N ALA A 135 -8.09 -5.45 4.75
CA ALA A 135 -8.07 -6.29 5.95
C ALA A 135 -9.35 -6.13 6.77
N LEU A 136 -9.88 -4.91 6.86
CA LEU A 136 -11.17 -4.65 7.49
C LEU A 136 -12.31 -5.31 6.70
N GLY A 137 -12.25 -5.26 5.37
CA GLY A 137 -13.20 -5.94 4.48
C GLY A 137 -13.20 -7.45 4.71
N ALA A 138 -12.02 -8.08 4.68
CA ALA A 138 -11.85 -9.50 5.00
C ALA A 138 -12.22 -9.85 6.45
N ARG A 139 -12.28 -8.84 7.35
CA ARG A 139 -12.78 -9.02 8.71
C ARG A 139 -14.31 -9.03 8.79
N TYR A 140 -15.06 -8.45 7.85
CA TYR A 140 -16.53 -8.42 7.93
C TYR A 140 -17.25 -9.14 6.80
N ARG A 141 -16.53 -9.48 5.72
CA ARG A 141 -17.05 -10.19 4.57
C ARG A 141 -16.16 -11.38 4.27
N ASP A 142 -16.79 -12.51 3.99
CA ASP A 142 -16.10 -13.75 3.62
C ASP A 142 -16.05 -13.93 2.09
N ASP A 143 -16.46 -12.91 1.33
CA ASP A 143 -16.49 -12.92 -0.13
C ASP A 143 -15.32 -12.11 -0.75
N PRO A 144 -15.01 -12.31 -2.04
CA PRO A 144 -13.97 -11.55 -2.73
C PRO A 144 -14.23 -10.03 -2.77
N SER A 145 -15.48 -9.60 -2.60
CA SER A 145 -15.86 -8.18 -2.64
C SER A 145 -15.27 -7.39 -1.47
N GLY A 146 -14.92 -8.06 -0.35
CA GLY A 146 -14.21 -7.44 0.78
C GLY A 146 -12.88 -6.78 0.39
N ALA A 147 -12.17 -7.31 -0.61
CA ALA A 147 -10.91 -6.71 -1.08
C ALA A 147 -11.11 -5.36 -1.79
N LEU A 148 -12.30 -5.11 -2.36
CA LEU A 148 -12.61 -3.86 -3.04
C LEU A 148 -12.64 -2.65 -2.09
N LEU A 149 -12.75 -2.88 -0.76
CA LEU A 149 -12.61 -1.81 0.23
C LEU A 149 -11.23 -1.14 0.19
N GLY A 150 -10.19 -1.86 -0.21
CA GLY A 150 -8.85 -1.28 -0.36
C GLY A 150 -8.81 -0.18 -1.41
N PRO A 151 -9.04 -0.49 -2.70
CA PRO A 151 -9.14 0.50 -3.76
C PRO A 151 -10.18 1.59 -3.48
N ALA A 152 -11.33 1.25 -2.90
CA ALA A 152 -12.37 2.22 -2.57
C ALA A 152 -11.91 3.25 -1.52
N ALA A 153 -11.24 2.80 -0.45
CA ALA A 153 -10.69 3.68 0.58
C ALA A 153 -9.59 4.60 0.00
N GLN A 154 -8.76 4.06 -0.89
CA GLN A 154 -7.74 4.86 -1.57
C GLN A 154 -8.37 5.91 -2.51
N GLY A 155 -9.38 5.52 -3.29
CA GLY A 155 -10.12 6.45 -4.16
C GLY A 155 -10.82 7.53 -3.35
N ALA A 156 -11.46 7.19 -2.24
CA ALA A 156 -12.07 8.14 -1.33
C ALA A 156 -11.04 9.12 -0.74
N ALA A 157 -9.89 8.62 -0.30
CA ALA A 157 -8.81 9.47 0.21
C ALA A 157 -8.29 10.45 -0.85
N VAL A 158 -8.14 9.99 -2.09
CA VAL A 158 -7.75 10.85 -3.23
C VAL A 158 -8.84 11.90 -3.48
N VAL A 159 -10.10 11.51 -3.61
CA VAL A 159 -11.21 12.45 -3.85
C VAL A 159 -11.33 13.49 -2.74
N VAL A 160 -11.29 13.05 -1.47
CA VAL A 160 -11.33 13.94 -0.30
C VAL A 160 -10.15 14.92 -0.33
N SER A 161 -8.96 14.45 -0.72
CA SER A 161 -7.77 15.31 -0.80
C SER A 161 -7.85 16.41 -1.86
N LEU A 162 -8.68 16.24 -2.90
CA LEU A 162 -8.89 17.26 -3.94
C LEU A 162 -9.62 18.50 -3.40
N PHE A 163 -10.34 18.38 -2.28
CA PHE A 163 -11.02 19.51 -1.66
C PHE A 163 -10.10 20.38 -0.78
N PHE A 164 -8.85 19.98 -0.56
CA PHE A 164 -7.88 20.75 0.20
C PHE A 164 -6.96 21.53 -0.76
N THR A 165 -7.07 22.86 -0.74
CA THR A 165 -6.24 23.75 -1.55
C THR A 165 -5.07 24.34 -0.73
N ASP A 166 -4.03 24.75 -1.45
CA ASP A 166 -2.92 25.55 -0.94
C ASP A 166 -2.20 24.92 0.28
N SER A 167 -2.10 25.67 1.37
CA SER A 167 -1.38 25.30 2.60
C SER A 167 -2.06 24.18 3.40
N SER A 168 -3.32 23.89 3.12
CA SER A 168 -4.08 22.81 3.76
C SER A 168 -3.99 21.48 3.00
N SER A 169 -3.45 21.48 1.77
CA SER A 169 -3.33 20.27 0.98
C SER A 169 -2.42 19.25 1.70
N PRO A 170 -2.80 17.96 1.75
CA PRO A 170 -1.92 16.90 2.25
C PRO A 170 -0.78 16.58 1.27
N TRP A 171 -0.83 17.15 0.06
CA TRP A 171 0.06 16.86 -1.06
C TRP A 171 0.95 18.05 -1.51
N PRO A 172 1.44 18.93 -0.63
CA PRO A 172 2.16 20.10 -1.08
C PRO A 172 3.48 19.69 -1.75
N ALA A 173 3.93 20.49 -2.72
CA ALA A 173 5.28 20.38 -3.25
C ALA A 173 6.26 20.58 -2.07
N PRO A 174 7.27 19.71 -1.88
CA PRO A 174 8.20 19.87 -0.78
C PRO A 174 8.99 21.16 -0.97
N VAL A 175 8.78 22.13 -0.08
CA VAL A 175 9.60 23.33 0.04
C VAL A 175 10.79 23.06 0.93
N SER A 176 11.90 23.76 0.70
CA SER A 176 13.16 23.60 1.42
C SER A 176 13.09 23.93 2.92
N THR A 177 11.98 24.51 3.40
CA THR A 177 11.85 25.12 4.73
C THR A 177 11.21 24.22 5.81
N GLY A 178 11.16 22.90 5.60
CA GLY A 178 10.69 21.94 6.61
C GLY A 178 9.23 21.52 6.43
N TRP A 179 8.68 20.81 7.43
CA TRP A 179 7.35 20.21 7.33
C TRP A 179 6.24 21.26 7.53
N THR A 180 5.28 21.31 6.61
CA THR A 180 4.07 22.12 6.79
C THR A 180 3.19 21.54 7.92
N PRO A 181 2.29 22.33 8.53
CA PRO A 181 1.37 21.81 9.54
C PRO A 181 0.54 20.62 9.04
N ALA A 182 0.10 20.64 7.78
CA ALA A 182 -0.59 19.52 7.16
C ALA A 182 0.31 18.28 7.08
N GLN A 183 1.60 18.44 6.79
CA GLN A 183 2.55 17.33 6.74
C GLN A 183 2.83 16.69 8.11
N GLN A 184 2.70 17.44 9.20
CA GLN A 184 2.84 16.89 10.55
C GLN A 184 1.73 15.90 10.92
N SER A 185 0.65 15.82 10.14
CA SER A 185 -0.41 14.82 10.34
C SER A 185 -0.03 13.42 9.84
N TRP A 186 0.91 13.29 8.89
CA TRP A 186 1.26 12.00 8.28
C TRP A 186 1.67 10.90 9.28
N PRO A 187 2.49 11.17 10.32
CA PRO A 187 2.79 10.17 11.35
C PRO A 187 1.54 9.71 12.10
N VAL A 188 0.62 10.62 12.40
CA VAL A 188 -0.65 10.29 13.07
C VAL A 188 -1.49 9.38 12.18
N VAL A 189 -1.60 9.70 10.89
CA VAL A 189 -2.30 8.86 9.91
C VAL A 189 -1.65 7.48 9.80
N LEU A 190 -0.32 7.39 9.78
CA LEU A 190 0.39 6.11 9.79
C LEU A 190 0.03 5.27 11.03
N VAL A 191 0.06 5.87 12.22
CA VAL A 191 -0.31 5.18 13.47
C VAL A 191 -1.74 4.68 13.42
N LEU A 192 -2.67 5.49 12.91
CA LEU A 192 -4.07 5.09 12.75
C LEU A 192 -4.22 3.92 11.77
N VAL A 193 -3.55 3.97 10.62
CA VAL A 193 -3.57 2.87 9.62
C VAL A 193 -3.01 1.59 10.21
N LEU A 194 -1.90 1.67 10.95
CA LEU A 194 -1.31 0.51 11.64
C LEU A 194 -2.25 -0.04 12.73
N ALA A 195 -2.90 0.83 13.50
CA ALA A 195 -3.87 0.43 14.51
C ALA A 195 -5.06 -0.30 13.87
N VAL A 196 -5.61 0.22 12.77
CA VAL A 196 -6.68 -0.45 12.01
C VAL A 196 -6.22 -1.79 11.48
N LEU A 197 -5.01 -1.89 10.91
CA LEU A 197 -4.45 -3.14 10.40
C LEU A 197 -4.29 -4.19 11.52
N VAL A 198 -3.74 -3.78 12.67
CA VAL A 198 -3.59 -4.66 13.85
C VAL A 198 -4.97 -5.13 14.33
N VAL A 199 -5.93 -4.22 14.46
CA VAL A 199 -7.29 -4.57 14.88
C VAL A 199 -7.93 -5.51 13.85
N ALA A 200 -7.84 -5.23 12.57
CA ALA A 200 -8.42 -6.05 11.50
C ALA A 200 -7.85 -7.48 11.47
N ASN A 201 -6.57 -7.65 11.84
CA ASN A 201 -5.87 -8.94 11.86
C ASN A 201 -5.95 -9.69 13.20
N ARG A 202 -6.59 -9.13 14.23
CA ARG A 202 -6.81 -9.82 15.52
C ARG A 202 -7.86 -10.92 15.38
N GLU A 203 -7.77 -11.93 16.25
CA GLU A 203 -8.81 -12.95 16.36
C GLU A 203 -10.17 -12.33 16.72
N ARG A 204 -11.24 -12.86 16.12
CA ARG A 204 -12.60 -12.52 16.57
C ARG A 204 -12.83 -13.27 17.88
N ALA A 205 -13.28 -12.56 18.92
CA ALA A 205 -13.78 -13.23 20.10
C ALA A 205 -14.95 -14.13 19.70
N ALA A 206 -14.99 -15.36 20.24
CA ALA A 206 -16.12 -16.26 19.99
C ALA A 206 -17.43 -15.56 20.37
N PRO A 207 -18.49 -15.64 19.53
CA PRO A 207 -19.81 -15.24 19.97
C PRO A 207 -20.14 -16.09 21.20
N ARG A 208 -20.39 -15.40 22.34
CA ARG A 208 -20.86 -16.04 23.56
C ARG A 208 -22.33 -16.43 23.42
#